data_AF-A0A4Z1CKB5-F1
#
_entry.id   AF-A0A4Z1CKB5-F1
#
_cell.length_a   1.000
_cell.length_b   1.000
_cell.length_c   1.000
_cell.angle_alpha   90.00
_cell.angle_beta   90.00
_cell.angle_gamma   90.00
#
_symmetry.space_group_name_H-M   'P 1'
#
loop_
_entity.id
_entity.type
_entity.pdbx_description
1 polymer ?
#
loop_
_entity_poly.entity_id
_entity_poly.type
_entity_poly.pdbx_seq_one_letter_code
_entity_poly.pdbx_strand_id
1 'polypeptide(L)'
;MDYRDSHRALQDAFDTRRLADRLASVAGDDVSGFREFIEARDMFFIATADADGQPQCSYKGGDPGFVRVVDDHTLAFPVYDGNGMFLTMGNVTENHLVGLLFIDFATGSRLRINGEASIDPADPLVAELPGARLVVRVRATAVFPNCRRYVHTHGAAERSVFVPVRDQQPPVPDWKRDEWFDGTLPAGDPALDPTRPSAPATPQF
;
A
#
# COMPACT_ATOMS: atom_id res chain seq x y z
N MET A 1 -17.72 -9.42 7.10
CA MET A 1 -17.94 -8.00 6.75
C MET A 1 -19.19 -7.55 7.47
N ASP A 2 -19.06 -6.62 8.41
CA ASP A 2 -20.17 -6.32 9.30
C ASP A 2 -20.76 -4.97 8.95
N TYR A 3 -22.05 -4.98 8.57
CA TYR A 3 -22.80 -3.77 8.29
C TYR A 3 -23.35 -3.18 9.59
N ARG A 4 -23.12 -1.88 9.81
CA ARG A 4 -23.71 -1.09 10.90
C ARG A 4 -25.10 -0.59 10.52
N ASP A 5 -25.83 -0.07 11.50
CA ASP A 5 -27.18 0.49 11.30
C ASP A 5 -27.19 1.60 10.24
N SER A 6 -26.15 2.44 10.18
CA SER A 6 -26.01 3.46 9.14
C SER A 6 -25.91 2.88 7.73
N HIS A 7 -25.23 1.73 7.57
CA HIS A 7 -25.20 1.01 6.29
C HIS A 7 -26.57 0.40 5.98
N ARG A 8 -27.23 -0.20 6.97
CA ARG A 8 -28.55 -0.83 6.80
C ARG A 8 -29.62 0.19 6.43
N ALA A 9 -29.62 1.37 7.04
CA ALA A 9 -30.54 2.45 6.70
C ALA A 9 -30.44 2.84 5.22
N LEU A 10 -29.23 3.01 4.68
CA LEU A 10 -29.04 3.28 3.24
C LEU A 10 -29.45 2.10 2.37
N GLN A 11 -29.09 0.88 2.78
CA GLN A 11 -29.46 -0.33 2.02
C GLN A 11 -30.96 -0.51 1.93
N ASP A 12 -31.70 -0.24 3.01
CA ASP A 12 -33.15 -0.32 3.04
C ASP A 12 -33.78 0.83 2.22
N ALA A 13 -33.24 2.05 2.31
CA ALA A 13 -33.70 3.19 1.51
C ALA A 13 -33.56 2.97 -0.01
N PHE A 14 -32.57 2.18 -0.44
CA PHE A 14 -32.34 1.86 -1.85
C PHE A 14 -32.74 0.41 -2.24
N ASP A 15 -33.42 -0.34 -1.36
CA ASP A 15 -33.81 -1.74 -1.57
C ASP A 15 -32.64 -2.67 -2.00
N THR A 16 -31.46 -2.46 -1.42
CA THR A 16 -30.22 -3.20 -1.74
C THR A 16 -29.75 -4.16 -0.66
N ARG A 17 -30.46 -4.29 0.47
CA ARG A 17 -30.05 -5.14 1.59
C ARG A 17 -29.78 -6.60 1.19
N ARG A 18 -30.68 -7.20 0.43
CA ARG A 18 -30.53 -8.57 -0.10
C ARG A 18 -29.30 -8.76 -1.01
N LEU A 19 -28.95 -7.74 -1.78
CA LEU A 19 -27.76 -7.74 -2.63
C LEU A 19 -26.48 -7.63 -1.76
N ALA A 20 -26.50 -6.73 -0.78
CA ALA A 20 -25.40 -6.54 0.15
C ALA A 20 -25.10 -7.82 0.94
N ASP A 21 -26.13 -8.51 1.45
CA ASP A 21 -25.97 -9.76 2.20
C ASP A 21 -25.36 -10.87 1.32
N ARG A 22 -25.77 -10.97 0.05
CA ARG A 22 -25.18 -11.93 -0.90
C ARG A 22 -23.72 -11.62 -1.23
N LEU A 23 -23.34 -10.34 -1.32
CA LEU A 23 -21.96 -9.93 -1.55
C LEU A 23 -21.10 -10.12 -0.30
N ALA A 24 -21.65 -9.91 0.89
CA ALA A 24 -20.93 -10.15 2.13
C ALA A 24 -20.67 -11.65 2.36
N SER A 25 -21.58 -12.54 1.91
CA SER A 25 -21.42 -13.99 2.10
C SER A 25 -20.28 -14.61 1.28
N VAL A 26 -19.72 -13.90 0.30
CA VAL A 26 -18.57 -14.37 -0.51
C VAL A 26 -17.24 -13.81 -0.04
N ALA A 27 -17.26 -12.93 0.98
CA ALA A 27 -16.05 -12.41 1.58
C ALA A 27 -15.47 -13.44 2.54
N GLY A 28 -14.19 -13.78 2.35
CA GLY A 28 -13.40 -14.60 3.26
C GLY A 28 -12.16 -13.84 3.74
N ASP A 29 -11.30 -14.51 4.49
CA ASP A 29 -10.00 -14.00 4.95
C ASP A 29 -8.82 -14.68 4.25
N ASP A 30 -9.09 -15.58 3.30
CA ASP A 30 -8.08 -16.28 2.50
C ASP A 30 -7.59 -15.41 1.33
N VAL A 31 -6.29 -15.11 1.33
CA VAL A 31 -5.59 -14.37 0.27
C VAL A 31 -4.85 -15.27 -0.71
N SER A 32 -4.68 -16.57 -0.41
CA SER A 32 -3.91 -17.52 -1.23
C SER A 32 -4.45 -17.61 -2.66
N GLY A 33 -5.77 -17.64 -2.81
CA GLY A 33 -6.44 -17.67 -4.13
C GLY A 33 -6.23 -16.41 -4.98
N PHE A 34 -5.68 -15.35 -4.40
CA PHE A 34 -5.38 -14.08 -5.08
C PHE A 34 -3.88 -13.79 -5.19
N ARG A 35 -3.02 -14.74 -4.80
CA ARG A 35 -1.55 -14.59 -4.80
C ARG A 35 -1.02 -14.03 -6.11
N GLU A 36 -1.33 -14.67 -7.23
CA GLU A 36 -0.84 -14.25 -8.55
C GLU A 36 -1.29 -12.82 -8.88
N PHE A 37 -2.52 -12.45 -8.51
CA PHE A 37 -3.04 -11.11 -8.73
C PHE A 37 -2.31 -10.06 -7.86
N ILE A 38 -2.09 -10.37 -6.57
CA ILE A 38 -1.46 -9.46 -5.60
C ILE A 38 0.02 -9.26 -5.96
N GLU A 39 0.76 -10.34 -6.15
CA GLU A 39 2.21 -10.30 -6.37
C GLU A 39 2.58 -9.74 -7.75
N ALA A 40 1.66 -9.79 -8.73
CA ALA A 40 1.85 -9.15 -10.03
C ALA A 40 1.61 -7.62 -10.02
N ARG A 41 1.21 -7.02 -8.88
CA ARG A 41 1.06 -5.56 -8.79
C ARG A 41 2.38 -4.88 -8.47
N ASP A 42 2.63 -3.77 -9.15
CA ASP A 42 3.71 -2.82 -8.90
C ASP A 42 3.26 -1.67 -7.97
N MET A 43 1.98 -1.61 -7.63
CA MET A 43 1.44 -0.63 -6.70
C MET A 43 0.14 -1.07 -6.02
N PHE A 44 -0.17 -0.44 -4.90
CA PHE A 44 -1.50 -0.47 -4.28
C PHE A 44 -1.73 0.79 -3.44
N PHE A 45 -2.99 1.00 -3.03
CA PHE A 45 -3.34 2.03 -2.07
C PHE A 45 -3.62 1.41 -0.71
N ILE A 46 -3.18 2.09 0.36
CA ILE A 46 -3.47 1.73 1.74
C ILE A 46 -4.16 2.89 2.46
N ALA A 47 -5.27 2.58 3.09
CA ALA A 47 -5.98 3.43 4.02
C ALA A 47 -5.66 2.98 5.45
N THR A 48 -5.34 3.96 6.29
CA THR A 48 -5.10 3.81 7.73
C THR A 48 -5.84 4.92 8.46
N ALA A 49 -6.05 4.78 9.76
CA ALA A 49 -6.49 5.89 10.61
C ALA A 49 -5.65 5.92 11.88
N ASP A 50 -5.46 7.09 12.49
CA ASP A 50 -4.86 7.19 13.82
C ASP A 50 -5.85 6.73 14.92
N ALA A 51 -5.46 6.89 16.20
CA ALA A 51 -6.29 6.53 17.35
C ALA A 51 -7.61 7.34 17.43
N ASP A 52 -7.63 8.57 16.91
CA ASP A 52 -8.80 9.45 16.87
C ASP A 52 -9.69 9.19 15.63
N GLY A 53 -9.27 8.28 14.76
CA GLY A 53 -9.98 7.94 13.53
C GLY A 53 -9.73 8.90 12.37
N GLN A 54 -8.70 9.75 12.43
CA GLN A 54 -8.35 10.63 11.30
C GLN A 54 -7.77 9.79 10.15
N PRO A 55 -8.37 9.84 8.95
CA PRO A 55 -7.98 8.98 7.86
C PRO A 55 -6.71 9.46 7.17
N GLN A 56 -5.90 8.49 6.75
CA GLN A 56 -4.78 8.69 5.84
C GLN A 56 -4.86 7.68 4.70
N CYS A 57 -4.51 8.12 3.49
CA CYS A 57 -4.43 7.28 2.31
C CYS A 57 -3.05 7.45 1.67
N SER A 58 -2.39 6.34 1.36
CA SER A 58 -1.06 6.36 0.76
C SER A 58 -0.97 5.43 -0.44
N TYR A 59 -0.23 5.86 -1.45
CA TYR A 59 0.28 4.99 -2.52
C TYR A 59 1.50 4.24 -2.00
N LYS A 60 1.57 2.93 -2.26
CA LYS A 60 2.75 2.10 -2.05
C LYS A 60 3.12 1.48 -3.40
N GLY A 61 4.35 1.69 -3.85
CA GLY A 61 4.83 1.19 -5.12
C GLY A 61 6.16 0.45 -4.97
N GLY A 62 6.41 -0.47 -5.90
CA GLY A 62 7.60 -1.31 -5.98
C GLY A 62 7.60 -2.13 -7.27
N ASP A 63 8.59 -2.98 -7.46
CA ASP A 63 8.58 -3.93 -8.58
C ASP A 63 7.62 -5.09 -8.28
N PRO A 64 6.97 -5.71 -9.29
CA PRO A 64 6.18 -6.92 -9.08
C PRO A 64 6.91 -7.95 -8.21
N GLY A 65 6.20 -8.46 -7.19
CA GLY A 65 6.76 -9.29 -6.12
C GLY A 65 7.22 -8.51 -4.87
N PHE A 66 7.11 -7.17 -4.86
CA PHE A 66 7.38 -6.38 -3.64
C PHE A 66 6.33 -6.63 -2.55
N VAL A 67 5.08 -6.88 -2.94
CA VAL A 67 4.07 -7.48 -2.05
C VAL A 67 4.16 -8.99 -2.19
N ARG A 68 4.18 -9.69 -1.06
CA ARG A 68 4.25 -11.16 -1.02
C ARG A 68 3.10 -11.70 -0.20
N VAL A 69 2.42 -12.73 -0.69
CA VAL A 69 1.50 -13.51 0.15
C VAL A 69 2.35 -14.52 0.93
N VAL A 70 2.44 -14.38 2.25
CA VAL A 70 3.39 -15.16 3.06
C VAL A 70 2.77 -16.43 3.64
N ASP A 71 1.44 -16.47 3.75
CA ASP A 71 0.63 -17.62 4.10
C ASP A 71 -0.80 -17.42 3.59
N ASP A 72 -1.73 -18.31 3.94
CA ASP A 72 -3.11 -18.29 3.43
C ASP A 72 -3.88 -17.02 3.83
N HIS A 73 -3.47 -16.32 4.89
CA HIS A 73 -4.19 -15.18 5.44
C HIS A 73 -3.37 -13.90 5.52
N THR A 74 -2.09 -13.93 5.15
CA THR A 74 -1.17 -12.82 5.42
C THR A 74 -0.44 -12.42 4.14
N LEU A 75 -0.36 -11.10 3.92
CA LEU A 75 0.52 -10.50 2.93
C LEU A 75 1.54 -9.60 3.62
N ALA A 76 2.70 -9.41 3.00
CA ALA A 76 3.78 -8.59 3.50
C ALA A 76 4.30 -7.65 2.41
N PHE A 77 4.70 -6.44 2.80
CA PHE A 77 5.31 -5.47 1.89
C PHE A 77 6.37 -4.61 2.59
N PRO A 78 7.39 -4.12 1.87
CA PRO A 78 8.46 -3.33 2.45
C PRO A 78 8.05 -1.87 2.66
N VAL A 79 8.74 -1.22 3.59
CA VAL A 79 8.78 0.24 3.68
C VAL A 79 10.16 0.70 3.25
N TYR A 80 10.19 1.51 2.19
CA TYR A 80 11.41 2.10 1.65
C TYR A 80 11.75 3.44 2.32
N ASP A 81 12.90 4.01 1.96
CA ASP A 81 13.18 5.42 2.25
C ASP A 81 12.10 6.32 1.63
N GLY A 82 11.70 7.37 2.36
CA GLY A 82 10.59 8.23 1.98
C GLY A 82 10.76 9.64 2.54
N ASN A 83 9.63 10.32 2.74
CA ASN A 83 9.58 11.72 3.19
C ASN A 83 9.74 11.91 4.72
N GLY A 84 9.95 10.82 5.47
CA GLY A 84 10.13 10.88 6.92
C GLY A 84 8.87 11.15 7.75
N MET A 85 7.68 11.32 7.15
CA MET A 85 6.46 11.60 7.92
C MET A 85 5.92 10.38 8.67
N PHE A 86 6.22 9.17 8.20
CA PHE A 86 5.79 7.89 8.78
C PHE A 86 4.29 7.74 9.10
N LEU A 87 3.40 8.54 8.50
CA LEU A 87 1.95 8.55 8.82
C LEU A 87 1.31 7.15 8.79
N THR A 88 1.51 6.37 7.72
CA THR A 88 1.01 4.99 7.65
C THR A 88 1.51 4.13 8.81
N MET A 89 2.82 4.22 9.10
CA MET A 89 3.47 3.32 10.07
C MET A 89 3.14 3.72 11.51
N GLY A 90 3.13 5.02 11.82
CA GLY A 90 2.69 5.54 13.11
C GLY A 90 1.23 5.16 13.39
N ASN A 91 0.33 5.36 12.41
CA ASN A 91 -1.06 4.94 12.53
C ASN A 91 -1.18 3.45 12.85
N VAL A 92 -0.45 2.58 12.14
CA VAL A 92 -0.48 1.13 12.38
C VAL A 92 -0.06 0.75 13.81
N THR A 93 0.83 1.53 14.46
CA THR A 93 1.21 1.26 15.86
C THR A 93 0.13 1.62 16.88
N GLU A 94 -0.79 2.52 16.55
CA GLU A 94 -1.88 2.96 17.43
C GLU A 94 -3.22 2.29 17.07
N ASN A 95 -3.44 2.05 15.78
CA ASN A 95 -4.62 1.46 15.18
C ASN A 95 -4.20 0.54 14.02
N HIS A 96 -4.21 -0.76 14.29
CA HIS A 96 -3.76 -1.78 13.36
C HIS A 96 -4.72 -2.03 12.19
N LEU A 97 -5.91 -1.42 12.16
CA LEU A 97 -6.90 -1.67 11.11
C LEU A 97 -6.53 -0.93 9.82
N VAL A 98 -6.43 -1.69 8.73
CA VAL A 98 -6.04 -1.17 7.42
C VAL A 98 -6.99 -1.62 6.33
N GLY A 99 -7.14 -0.78 5.30
CA GLY A 99 -7.83 -1.11 4.05
C GLY A 99 -6.89 -0.98 2.87
N LEU A 100 -6.78 -2.02 2.06
CA LEU A 100 -5.89 -2.10 0.90
C LEU A 100 -6.73 -2.18 -0.37
N LEU A 101 -6.29 -1.49 -1.41
CA LEU A 101 -6.90 -1.50 -2.73
C LEU A 101 -5.83 -1.77 -3.80
N PHE A 102 -5.92 -2.95 -4.39
CA PHE A 102 -5.12 -3.37 -5.54
C PHE A 102 -5.94 -3.18 -6.81
N ILE A 103 -5.33 -2.61 -7.84
CA ILE A 103 -5.96 -2.41 -9.15
C ILE A 103 -4.97 -2.84 -10.22
N ASP A 104 -5.46 -3.63 -11.18
CA ASP A 104 -4.81 -3.83 -12.46
C ASP A 104 -5.42 -2.84 -13.46
N PHE A 105 -4.69 -1.77 -13.77
CA PHE A 105 -5.18 -0.76 -14.71
C PHE A 105 -5.19 -1.23 -16.16
N ALA A 106 -4.53 -2.33 -16.52
CA ALA A 106 -4.62 -2.88 -17.87
C ALA A 106 -5.96 -3.58 -18.09
N THR A 107 -6.44 -4.35 -17.11
CA THR A 107 -7.69 -5.13 -17.22
C THR A 107 -8.89 -4.51 -16.53
N GLY A 108 -8.66 -3.52 -15.65
CA GLY A 108 -9.65 -2.92 -14.76
C GLY A 108 -10.01 -3.80 -13.55
N SER A 109 -9.35 -4.95 -13.38
CA SER A 109 -9.59 -5.85 -12.25
C SER A 109 -9.14 -5.19 -10.95
N ARG A 110 -9.89 -5.41 -9.86
CA ARG A 110 -9.57 -4.84 -8.54
C ARG A 110 -9.85 -5.81 -7.42
N LEU A 111 -9.04 -5.70 -6.37
CA LEU A 111 -9.16 -6.49 -5.14
C LEU A 111 -9.07 -5.54 -3.94
N ARG A 112 -10.04 -5.66 -3.03
CA ARG A 112 -9.99 -4.99 -1.73
C ARG A 112 -9.62 -5.99 -0.65
N ILE A 113 -8.75 -5.59 0.26
CA ILE A 113 -8.38 -6.38 1.44
C ILE A 113 -8.49 -5.47 2.65
N ASN A 114 -9.29 -5.85 3.63
CA ASN A 114 -9.21 -5.26 4.97
C ASN A 114 -8.46 -6.22 5.87
N GLY A 115 -7.72 -5.68 6.82
CA GLY A 115 -6.91 -6.52 7.70
C GLY A 115 -6.34 -5.77 8.90
N GLU A 116 -5.52 -6.52 9.63
CA GLU A 116 -4.78 -6.05 10.79
C GLU A 116 -3.29 -6.01 10.42
N ALA A 117 -2.70 -4.82 10.48
CA ALA A 117 -1.32 -4.59 10.13
C ALA A 117 -0.41 -4.64 11.37
N SER A 118 0.80 -5.17 11.17
CA SER A 118 1.88 -5.12 12.15
C SER A 118 3.19 -4.74 11.46
N ILE A 119 4.09 -4.10 12.20
CA ILE A 119 5.39 -3.67 11.71
C ILE A 119 6.48 -4.44 12.45
N ASP A 120 7.42 -5.01 11.69
CA ASP A 120 8.60 -5.67 12.25
C ASP A 120 9.87 -5.20 11.51
N PRO A 121 10.74 -4.43 12.17
CA PRO A 121 12.06 -4.06 11.62
C PRO A 121 13.04 -5.24 11.51
N ALA A 122 12.81 -6.33 12.26
CA ALA A 122 13.64 -7.54 12.25
C ALA A 122 13.05 -8.66 11.40
N ASP A 123 12.00 -8.37 10.61
CA ASP A 123 11.37 -9.36 9.75
C ASP A 123 12.40 -9.96 8.78
N PRO A 124 12.46 -11.29 8.61
CA PRO A 124 13.40 -11.93 7.69
C PRO A 124 13.26 -11.42 6.24
N LEU A 125 12.07 -10.96 5.83
CA LEU A 125 11.85 -10.40 4.50
C LEU A 125 12.59 -9.09 4.26
N VAL A 126 13.06 -8.39 5.29
CA VAL A 126 13.90 -7.17 5.14
C VAL A 126 15.15 -7.49 4.32
N ALA A 127 15.80 -8.63 4.55
CA ALA A 127 16.98 -9.04 3.80
C ALA A 127 16.66 -9.48 2.36
N GLU A 128 15.40 -9.85 2.09
CA GLU A 128 14.95 -10.35 0.80
C GLU A 128 14.38 -9.27 -0.12
N LEU A 129 13.97 -8.13 0.43
CA LEU A 129 13.32 -7.03 -0.27
C LEU A 129 14.30 -5.86 -0.43
N PRO A 130 14.77 -5.57 -1.65
CA PRO A 130 15.75 -4.51 -1.89
C PRO A 130 15.28 -3.17 -1.32
N GLY A 131 16.17 -2.48 -0.60
CA GLY A 131 15.88 -1.16 -0.02
C GLY A 131 14.88 -1.13 1.13
N ALA A 132 14.36 -2.28 1.59
CA ALA A 132 13.45 -2.34 2.72
C ALA A 132 14.16 -1.87 4.01
N ARG A 133 13.53 -0.94 4.74
CA ARG A 133 13.96 -0.53 6.09
C ARG A 133 13.24 -1.30 7.19
N LEU A 134 12.02 -1.73 6.90
CA LEU A 134 11.16 -2.56 7.74
C LEU A 134 10.11 -3.22 6.86
N VAL A 135 9.40 -4.20 7.40
CA VAL A 135 8.31 -4.90 6.72
C VAL A 135 7.01 -4.68 7.47
N VAL A 136 5.94 -4.45 6.71
CA VAL A 136 4.57 -4.49 7.20
C VAL A 136 3.98 -5.83 6.82
N ARG A 137 3.41 -6.53 7.79
CA ARG A 137 2.53 -7.69 7.55
C ARG A 137 1.09 -7.26 7.75
N VAL A 138 0.20 -7.77 6.91
CA VAL A 138 -1.24 -7.55 7.03
C VAL A 138 -1.92 -8.91 7.05
N ARG A 139 -2.48 -9.27 8.20
CA ARG A 139 -3.40 -10.40 8.32
C ARG A 139 -4.75 -9.96 7.78
N ALA A 140 -5.18 -10.55 6.68
CA ALA A 140 -6.48 -10.28 6.09
C ALA A 140 -7.60 -10.73 7.05
N THR A 141 -8.62 -9.89 7.17
CA THR A 141 -9.87 -10.20 7.86
C THR A 141 -11.06 -10.19 6.90
N ALA A 142 -10.89 -9.56 5.74
CA ALA A 142 -11.86 -9.65 4.65
C ALA A 142 -11.24 -9.33 3.29
N VAL A 143 -11.42 -10.24 2.33
CA VAL A 143 -10.92 -10.17 0.95
C VAL A 143 -12.12 -10.10 0.01
N PHE A 144 -12.14 -9.08 -0.86
CA PHE A 144 -13.27 -8.80 -1.74
C PHE A 144 -12.81 -8.56 -3.18
N PRO A 145 -13.00 -9.53 -4.08
CA PRO A 145 -12.91 -9.26 -5.51
C PRO A 145 -14.14 -8.45 -5.93
N ASN A 146 -13.92 -7.21 -6.37
CA ASN A 146 -15.02 -6.37 -6.83
C ASN A 146 -15.09 -6.34 -8.36
N CYS A 147 -16.30 -6.20 -8.91
CA CYS A 147 -16.47 -6.04 -10.34
C CYS A 147 -15.69 -4.82 -10.87
N ARG A 148 -15.18 -4.90 -12.11
CA ARG A 148 -14.42 -3.80 -12.76
C ARG A 148 -15.24 -2.56 -13.15
N ARG A 149 -16.52 -2.52 -12.79
CA ARG A 149 -17.41 -1.41 -13.14
C ARG A 149 -16.83 -0.10 -12.59
N TYR A 150 -16.73 0.91 -13.45
CA TYR A 150 -16.17 2.24 -13.21
C TYR A 150 -14.65 2.32 -13.00
N VAL A 151 -13.89 1.23 -13.20
CA VAL A 151 -12.42 1.30 -13.18
C VAL A 151 -11.94 1.77 -14.54
N HIS A 152 -11.21 2.88 -14.57
CA HIS A 152 -10.53 3.35 -15.77
C HIS A 152 -9.36 2.44 -16.09
N THR A 153 -9.18 2.15 -17.38
CA THR A 153 -8.01 1.41 -17.84
C THR A 153 -6.94 2.38 -18.34
N HIS A 154 -5.70 2.12 -17.99
CA HIS A 154 -4.53 2.85 -18.47
C HIS A 154 -3.57 1.89 -19.17
N GLY A 155 -2.74 2.41 -20.07
CA GLY A 155 -1.69 1.64 -20.71
C GLY A 155 -0.60 1.24 -19.70
N ALA A 156 0.43 0.52 -20.18
CA ALA A 156 1.59 0.20 -19.35
C ALA A 156 2.22 1.50 -18.82
N ALA A 157 2.32 1.62 -17.50
CA ALA A 157 3.03 2.71 -16.86
C ALA A 157 4.54 2.49 -16.95
N GLU A 158 5.30 3.56 -17.09
CA GLU A 158 6.74 3.50 -16.87
C GLU A 158 7.02 3.24 -15.39
N ARG A 159 8.01 2.39 -15.11
CA ARG A 159 8.42 2.11 -13.74
C ARG A 159 9.10 3.34 -13.13
N SER A 160 8.79 3.62 -11.87
CA SER A 160 9.45 4.70 -11.15
C SER A 160 10.93 4.38 -10.95
N VAL A 161 11.80 5.32 -11.31
CA VAL A 161 13.26 5.22 -11.12
C VAL A 161 13.65 5.12 -9.64
N PHE A 162 12.74 5.47 -8.72
CA PHE A 162 12.98 5.43 -7.28
C PHE A 162 12.72 4.05 -6.65
N VAL A 163 12.14 3.10 -7.39
CA VAL A 163 11.94 1.73 -6.90
C VAL A 163 13.31 1.08 -6.68
N PRO A 164 13.62 0.60 -5.46
CA PRO A 164 14.89 -0.06 -5.21
C PRO A 164 15.01 -1.38 -5.97
N VAL A 165 16.14 -1.58 -6.65
CA VAL A 165 16.48 -2.82 -7.37
C VAL A 165 17.74 -3.42 -6.73
N ARG A 166 17.87 -4.76 -6.76
CA ARG A 166 19.09 -5.41 -6.25
C ARG A 166 20.33 -4.85 -6.92
N ASP A 167 21.36 -4.60 -6.12
CA ASP A 167 22.68 -4.12 -6.55
C ASP A 167 22.68 -2.78 -7.30
N GLN A 168 21.58 -2.03 -7.23
CA GLN A 168 21.45 -0.69 -7.81
C GLN A 168 20.87 0.26 -6.77
N GLN A 169 21.50 1.41 -6.61
CA GLN A 169 20.97 2.45 -5.73
C GLN A 169 20.09 3.40 -6.53
N PRO A 170 18.84 3.63 -6.12
CA PRO A 170 17.98 4.58 -6.81
C PRO A 170 18.56 6.00 -6.74
N PRO A 171 18.25 6.87 -7.71
CA PRO A 171 18.57 8.28 -7.60
C PRO A 171 17.88 8.90 -6.39
N VAL A 172 18.42 10.00 -5.89
CA VAL A 172 17.79 10.76 -4.80
C VAL A 172 16.68 11.67 -5.36
N PRO A 173 15.56 11.85 -4.64
CA PRO A 173 14.56 12.82 -5.02
C PRO A 173 15.16 14.24 -5.06
N ASP A 174 14.93 14.99 -6.14
CA ASP A 174 15.44 16.35 -6.31
C ASP A 174 15.04 17.30 -5.17
N TRP A 175 13.81 17.20 -4.67
CA TRP A 175 13.32 18.03 -3.57
C TRP A 175 14.15 17.90 -2.28
N LYS A 176 14.82 16.76 -2.04
CA LYS A 176 15.70 16.61 -0.86
C LYS A 176 16.96 17.48 -0.95
N ARG A 177 17.28 18.00 -2.13
CA ARG A 177 18.42 18.91 -2.38
C ARG A 177 18.01 20.37 -2.53
N ASP A 178 16.72 20.66 -2.40
CA ASP A 178 16.25 22.04 -2.37
C ASP A 178 16.73 22.71 -1.08
N GLU A 179 17.22 23.95 -1.18
CA GLU A 179 17.76 24.73 -0.05
C GLU A 179 16.76 24.84 1.11
N TRP A 180 15.45 24.73 0.83
CA TRP A 180 14.42 24.74 1.85
C TRP A 180 14.55 23.57 2.84
N PHE A 181 15.16 22.46 2.45
CA PHE A 181 15.38 21.28 3.29
C PHE A 181 16.80 21.20 3.89
N ASP A 182 17.63 22.24 3.72
CA ASP A 182 18.99 22.24 4.27
C ASP A 182 18.99 22.07 5.80
N GLY A 183 19.85 21.17 6.28
CA GLY A 183 19.96 20.85 7.71
C GLY A 183 18.78 20.03 8.28
N THR A 184 17.79 19.64 7.46
CA THR A 184 16.65 18.82 7.91
C THR A 184 16.87 17.32 7.70
N LEU A 185 17.77 16.95 6.77
CA LEU A 185 18.04 15.56 6.44
C LEU A 185 18.84 14.82 7.53
N PRO A 186 18.59 13.52 7.74
CA PRO A 186 19.43 12.69 8.61
C PRO A 186 20.89 12.66 8.16
N ALA A 187 21.83 12.52 9.10
CA ALA A 187 23.28 12.57 8.86
C ALA A 187 23.85 11.53 7.86
N GLY A 188 23.05 10.54 7.44
CA GLY A 188 23.40 9.54 6.44
C GLY A 188 22.43 9.49 5.25
N ASP A 189 21.60 10.52 5.06
CA ASP A 189 20.69 10.56 3.91
C ASP A 189 21.51 10.65 2.60
N PRO A 190 21.23 9.78 1.61
CA PRO A 190 21.94 9.80 0.33
C PRO A 190 21.90 11.14 -0.39
N ALA A 191 20.89 11.98 -0.17
CA ALA A 191 20.79 13.28 -0.84
C ALA A 191 21.90 14.26 -0.41
N LEU A 192 22.53 14.04 0.75
CA LEU A 192 23.67 14.82 1.25
C LEU A 192 24.97 14.57 0.47
N ASP A 193 25.08 13.46 -0.28
CA ASP A 193 26.22 13.20 -1.14
C ASP A 193 25.97 13.83 -2.53
N PRO A 194 26.74 14.86 -2.93
CA PRO A 194 26.53 15.57 -4.19
C PRO A 194 26.85 14.71 -5.42
N THR A 195 27.58 13.61 -5.25
CA THR A 195 27.91 12.70 -6.36
C THR A 195 26.76 11.75 -6.72
N ARG A 196 25.74 11.65 -5.85
CA ARG A 196 24.58 10.80 -6.10
C ARG A 196 23.74 11.36 -7.26
N PRO A 197 23.31 10.53 -8.23
CA PRO A 197 22.33 10.97 -9.21
C PRO A 197 21.04 11.42 -8.51
N SER A 198 20.43 12.50 -8.98
CA SER A 198 19.08 12.92 -8.58
C SER A 198 18.09 12.78 -9.74
N ALA A 199 16.82 12.62 -9.42
CA ALA A 199 15.73 12.57 -10.40
C ALA A 199 14.55 13.45 -9.96
N PRO A 200 13.74 13.98 -10.91
CA PRO A 200 12.57 14.77 -10.58
C PRO A 200 11.54 13.99 -9.75
N ALA A 201 11.15 14.55 -8.61
CA ALA A 201 10.18 13.95 -7.69
C ALA A 201 9.16 14.96 -7.14
N THR A 202 9.36 16.26 -7.39
CA THR A 202 8.42 17.30 -6.99
C THR A 202 7.09 17.16 -7.76
N PRO A 203 5.93 17.12 -7.08
CA PRO A 203 4.62 17.04 -7.74
C PRO A 203 4.35 18.21 -8.69
N GLN A 204 3.63 17.93 -9.77
CA GLN A 204 3.13 18.93 -10.72
C GLN A 204 1.60 18.99 -10.59
N PHE A 205 1.05 20.21 -10.49
CA PHE A 205 -0.39 20.47 -10.33
C PHE A 205 -0.93 21.30 -11.48
#